data_AF-A0A523LAM1-F1
#
_entry.id   AF-A0A523LAM1-F1
#
_cell.length_a   1.000
_cell.length_b   1.000
_cell.length_c   1.000
_cell.angle_alpha   90.00
_cell.angle_beta   90.00
_cell.angle_gamma   90.00
#
_symmetry.space_group_name_H-M   'P 1'
#
loop_
_entity.id
_entity.type
_entity.pdbx_description
1 polymer ?
#
loop_
_entity_poly.entity_id
_entity_poly.type
_entity_poly.pdbx_seq_one_letter_code
_entity_poly.pdbx_strand_id
1 'polypeptide(L)'
;MSLVGDFLTRWRAYRKPGYIYGDEFDGARRDYDEFDYAWTMTIDLDRCTGCEACVTACQAENNIPIVGATAFAKGRQMQWIRIERYWEGEYPNVKLGFIP
;
A
#
# COMPACT_ATOMS: atom_id res chain seq x y z
N MET A 1 -19.22 -33.77 2.04
CA MET A 1 -18.01 -32.99 1.68
C MET A 1 -17.45 -32.39 2.96
N SER A 2 -16.15 -32.51 3.21
CA SER A 2 -15.50 -32.03 4.44
C SER A 2 -15.48 -30.50 4.46
N LEU A 3 -15.84 -29.88 5.60
CA LEU A 3 -15.73 -28.43 5.85
C LEU A 3 -14.32 -27.89 5.57
N VAL A 4 -13.29 -28.70 5.82
CA VAL A 4 -11.90 -28.35 5.53
C VAL A 4 -11.64 -28.33 4.02
N GLY A 5 -12.24 -29.26 3.27
CA GLY A 5 -12.14 -29.30 1.81
C GLY A 5 -12.81 -28.10 1.15
N ASP A 6 -14.00 -27.72 1.65
CA ASP A 6 -14.73 -26.54 1.15
C ASP A 6 -13.98 -25.23 1.44
N PHE A 7 -13.44 -25.09 2.66
CA PHE A 7 -12.60 -23.97 3.04
C PHE A 7 -11.35 -23.83 2.16
N LEU A 8 -10.60 -24.92 1.97
CA LEU A 8 -9.39 -24.89 1.14
C LEU A 8 -9.69 -24.56 -0.32
N THR A 9 -10.84 -25.02 -0.83
CA THR A 9 -11.28 -24.75 -2.20
C THR A 9 -11.63 -23.27 -2.38
N ARG A 10 -12.42 -22.69 -1.45
CA ARG A 10 -12.73 -21.26 -1.44
C ARG A 10 -11.47 -20.40 -1.28
N TRP A 11 -10.59 -20.77 -0.37
CA TRP A 11 -9.36 -20.02 -0.12
C TRP A 11 -8.42 -20.00 -1.33
N ARG A 12 -8.29 -21.12 -2.06
CA ARG A 12 -7.54 -21.17 -3.33
C ARG A 12 -8.17 -20.29 -4.40
N ALA A 13 -9.49 -20.18 -4.45
CA ALA A 13 -10.18 -19.27 -5.37
C ALA A 13 -9.91 -17.79 -5.03
N TYR A 14 -9.89 -17.42 -3.74
CA TYR A 14 -9.55 -16.06 -3.29
C TYR A 14 -8.09 -15.65 -3.52
N ARG A 15 -7.17 -16.62 -3.65
CA ARG A 15 -5.74 -16.36 -3.86
C ARG A 15 -5.30 -16.38 -5.32
N LYS A 16 -6.23 -16.58 -6.27
CA LYS A 16 -5.88 -16.57 -7.68
C LYS A 16 -5.27 -15.20 -8.06
N PRO A 17 -4.11 -15.17 -8.72
CA PRO A 17 -3.55 -13.90 -9.17
C PRO A 17 -4.41 -13.31 -10.28
N GLY A 18 -5.07 -12.20 -9.96
CA GLY A 18 -6.03 -11.53 -10.82
C GLY A 18 -6.81 -10.53 -9.99
N TYR A 19 -7.20 -9.40 -10.58
CA TYR A 19 -8.04 -8.44 -9.88
C TYR A 19 -9.38 -9.09 -9.55
N ILE A 20 -9.61 -9.41 -8.28
CA ILE A 20 -10.93 -9.82 -7.81
C ILE A 20 -11.78 -8.56 -7.68
N TYR A 21 -12.29 -8.07 -8.81
CA TYR A 21 -13.55 -7.35 -8.90
C TYR A 21 -14.28 -7.90 -10.11
N GLY A 22 -14.91 -9.04 -9.88
CA GLY A 22 -15.81 -9.71 -10.80
C GLY A 22 -17.03 -10.18 -10.02
N ASP A 23 -17.62 -9.31 -9.20
CA ASP A 23 -19.06 -9.29 -9.09
C ASP A 23 -19.60 -8.46 -10.26
N GLU A 24 -20.50 -9.06 -11.04
CA GLU A 24 -21.15 -8.41 -12.19
C GLU A 24 -21.83 -7.11 -11.74
N PHE A 25 -21.22 -5.94 -11.97
CA PHE A 25 -21.90 -4.64 -11.77
C PHE A 25 -22.43 -4.03 -13.08
N ASP A 26 -21.99 -4.49 -14.26
CA ASP A 26 -22.50 -3.97 -15.54
C ASP A 26 -22.58 -4.99 -16.70
N GLY A 27 -22.31 -6.27 -16.46
CA GLY A 27 -22.36 -7.31 -17.51
C GLY A 27 -21.28 -7.18 -18.59
N ALA A 28 -20.31 -6.27 -18.46
CA ALA A 28 -19.15 -6.21 -19.34
C ALA A 28 -18.08 -7.18 -18.84
N ARG A 29 -17.95 -8.32 -19.51
CA ARG A 29 -16.84 -9.25 -19.32
C ARG A 29 -15.53 -8.56 -19.67
N ARG A 30 -14.81 -8.07 -18.66
CA ARG A 30 -13.41 -7.65 -18.81
C ARG A 30 -12.54 -8.89 -18.67
N ASP A 31 -12.00 -9.32 -19.80
CA ASP A 31 -11.01 -10.39 -19.88
C ASP A 31 -9.69 -9.87 -19.30
N TYR A 32 -9.56 -9.92 -17.97
CA TYR A 32 -8.25 -9.75 -17.33
C TYR A 32 -7.50 -11.07 -17.44
N ASP A 33 -6.32 -11.04 -18.07
CA ASP A 33 -5.45 -12.21 -18.17
C ASP A 33 -5.16 -12.77 -16.77
N GLU A 34 -5.20 -14.10 -16.65
CA GLU A 34 -4.72 -14.79 -15.45
C GLU A 34 -3.22 -14.48 -15.33
N PHE A 35 -2.84 -13.72 -14.30
CA PHE A 35 -1.43 -13.39 -14.08
C PHE A 35 -0.72 -14.55 -13.37
N ASP A 36 0.57 -14.73 -13.61
CA ASP A 36 1.35 -15.74 -12.90
C ASP A 36 1.60 -15.38 -11.42
N TYR A 37 1.51 -14.09 -11.07
CA TYR A 37 1.92 -13.57 -9.76
C TYR A 37 0.91 -12.58 -9.15
N ALA A 38 0.67 -12.71 -7.84
CA ALA A 38 -0.15 -11.81 -7.05
C ALA A 38 0.76 -10.90 -6.21
N TRP A 39 1.13 -9.73 -6.76
CA TRP A 39 1.97 -8.77 -6.04
C TRP A 39 1.18 -8.12 -4.90
N THR A 40 1.76 -8.10 -3.71
CA THR A 40 1.18 -7.47 -2.51
C THR A 40 2.28 -6.87 -1.66
N MET A 41 1.99 -5.73 -1.06
CA MET A 41 2.81 -5.09 -0.05
C MET A 41 2.00 -4.99 1.23
N THR A 42 2.60 -5.36 2.37
CA THR A 42 2.00 -5.19 3.69
C THR A 42 3.00 -4.46 4.57
N ILE A 43 2.53 -3.40 5.22
CA ILE A 43 3.35 -2.54 6.08
C ILE A 43 2.84 -2.69 7.50
N ASP A 44 3.71 -3.06 8.42
CA ASP A 44 3.42 -3.14 9.85
C ASP A 44 3.61 -1.75 10.48
N LEU A 45 2.48 -1.09 10.77
CA LEU A 45 2.46 0.27 11.32
C LEU A 45 2.95 0.33 12.77
N ASP A 46 2.83 -0.75 13.54
CA ASP A 46 3.30 -0.79 14.93
C ASP A 46 4.83 -0.77 15.03
N ARG A 47 5.50 -1.22 13.96
CA ARG A 47 6.97 -1.15 13.85
C ARG A 47 7.47 0.12 13.17
N CYS A 48 6.60 0.92 12.56
CA CYS A 48 7.01 2.14 11.88
C CYS A 48 7.37 3.22 12.89
N THR A 49 8.65 3.60 12.95
CA THR A 49 9.13 4.66 13.84
C THR A 49 9.30 6.01 13.15
N GLY A 50 8.94 6.11 11.87
CA GLY A 50 9.13 7.31 11.05
C GLY A 50 10.60 7.65 10.72
N CYS A 51 11.46 6.65 10.53
CA CYS A 51 12.89 6.86 10.26
C CYS A 51 13.24 7.38 8.85
N GLU A 52 12.25 7.50 7.94
CA GLU A 52 12.42 8.00 6.56
C GLU A 52 13.38 7.18 5.65
N ALA A 53 13.88 6.03 6.12
CA ALA A 53 14.80 5.20 5.35
C ALA A 53 14.15 4.64 4.07
N CYS A 54 12.86 4.27 4.11
CA CYS A 54 12.12 3.78 2.95
C CYS A 54 11.94 4.87 1.87
N VAL A 55 11.77 6.13 2.27
CA VAL A 55 11.67 7.27 1.35
C VAL A 55 13.01 7.48 0.64
N THR A 56 14.11 7.46 1.40
CA THR A 56 15.47 7.60 0.83
C THR A 56 15.82 6.41 -0.08
N ALA A 57 15.48 5.19 0.32
CA ALA A 57 15.71 3.98 -0.49
C ALA A 57 14.93 4.04 -1.80
N CYS A 58 13.66 4.44 -1.77
CA CYS A 58 12.85 4.59 -2.98
C CYS A 58 13.44 5.64 -3.93
N GLN A 59 13.92 6.76 -3.41
CA GLN A 59 14.56 7.80 -4.20
C GLN A 59 15.86 7.31 -4.86
N ALA A 60 16.68 6.56 -4.12
CA ALA A 60 17.94 6.00 -4.60
C ALA A 60 17.74 4.94 -5.69
N GLU A 61 16.73 4.08 -5.54
CA GLU A 61 16.45 2.99 -6.47
C GLU A 61 15.78 3.47 -7.76
N ASN A 62 14.88 4.45 -7.67
CA ASN A 62 13.97 4.79 -8.76
C ASN A 62 14.33 6.08 -9.51
N ASN A 63 15.54 6.62 -9.31
CA ASN A 63 16.02 7.84 -9.98
C ASN A 63 15.08 9.04 -9.82
N ILE A 64 14.44 9.17 -8.65
CA ILE A 64 13.52 10.27 -8.38
C ILE A 64 14.34 11.57 -8.23
N PRO A 65 14.01 12.66 -8.95
CA PRO A 65 14.80 13.87 -8.96
C PRO A 65 14.70 14.66 -7.64
N ILE A 66 15.82 15.30 -7.26
CA ILE A 66 15.83 16.25 -6.12
C ILE A 66 15.15 17.55 -6.52
N VAL A 67 14.22 18.00 -5.68
CA VAL A 67 13.49 19.25 -5.86
C VAL A 67 14.12 20.35 -5.01
N GLY A 68 14.43 21.49 -5.63
CA GLY A 68 14.93 22.66 -4.91
C GLY A 68 13.89 23.33 -4.01
N ALA A 69 14.35 24.09 -3.01
CA ALA A 69 13.52 24.67 -1.95
C ALA A 69 12.31 25.47 -2.46
N THR A 70 12.47 26.29 -3.51
CA THR A 70 11.38 27.12 -4.07
C THR A 70 10.23 26.30 -4.65
N ALA A 71 10.53 25.15 -5.28
CA ALA A 71 9.52 24.27 -5.82
C ALA A 71 8.91 23.39 -4.72
N PHE A 72 9.71 22.96 -3.76
CA PHE A 72 9.25 22.22 -2.58
C PHE A 72 8.22 23.02 -1.77
N ALA A 73 8.49 24.31 -1.52
CA ALA A 73 7.56 25.20 -0.80
C ALA A 73 6.21 25.38 -1.51
N LYS A 74 6.13 25.07 -2.81
CA LYS A 74 4.87 25.06 -3.60
C LYS A 74 4.20 23.69 -3.62
N GLY A 75 4.62 22.75 -2.78
CA GLY A 75 4.10 21.39 -2.71
C GLY A 75 4.51 20.49 -3.88
N ARG A 76 5.57 20.85 -4.64
CA ARG A 76 6.02 20.09 -5.82
C ARG A 76 7.16 19.12 -5.49
N GLN A 77 7.11 18.50 -4.31
CA GLN A 77 8.08 17.48 -3.92
C GLN A 77 7.90 16.20 -4.73
N MET A 78 8.99 15.58 -5.13
CA MET A 78 8.99 14.33 -5.88
C MET A 78 9.35 13.20 -4.93
N GLN A 79 8.32 12.52 -4.41
CA GLN A 79 8.43 11.36 -3.54
C GLN A 79 7.33 10.37 -3.91
N TRP A 80 7.67 9.11 -4.17
CA TRP A 80 6.68 8.07 -4.48
C TRP A 80 6.08 7.44 -3.24
N ILE A 81 6.81 7.45 -2.13
CA ILE A 81 6.38 7.05 -0.79
C ILE A 81 6.76 8.16 0.20
N ARG A 82 5.96 8.38 1.25
CA ARG A 82 6.16 9.44 2.24
C ARG A 82 5.70 9.00 3.61
N ILE A 83 6.35 9.43 4.69
CA ILE A 83 5.83 9.17 6.03
C ILE A 83 4.95 10.33 6.49
N GLU A 84 3.69 10.04 6.75
CA GLU A 84 2.77 10.99 7.37
C GLU A 84 2.75 10.81 8.89
N ARG A 85 2.68 11.94 9.59
CA ARG A 85 2.63 12.01 11.05
C ARG A 85 1.24 12.40 11.49
N TYR A 86 0.63 11.54 12.31
CA TYR A 86 -0.69 11.76 12.87
C TYR A 86 -0.59 11.93 14.39
N TRP A 87 -1.23 12.96 14.91
CA TRP A 87 -1.30 13.23 16.33
C TRP A 87 -2.71 12.91 16.82
N GLU A 88 -2.82 12.09 17.85
CA GLU A 88 -4.09 11.69 18.44
C GLU A 88 -4.14 12.07 19.92
N GLY A 89 -5.30 12.52 20.38
CA GLY A 89 -5.54 12.91 21.77
C GLY A 89 -5.30 14.39 22.04
N GLU A 90 -5.41 14.76 23.32
CA GLU A 90 -5.27 16.13 23.80
C GLU A 90 -4.11 16.24 24.77
N TYR A 91 -3.48 17.42 24.82
CA TYR A 91 -2.40 17.69 25.78
C TYR A 91 -2.87 17.44 27.22
N PRO A 92 -2.08 16.75 28.08
CA PRO A 92 -0.72 16.26 27.85
C PRO A 92 -0.62 14.84 27.23
N ASN A 93 -1.74 14.18 26.98
CA ASN A 93 -1.83 12.79 26.54
C ASN A 93 -1.92 12.67 25.01
N VAL A 94 -0.95 13.24 24.30
CA VAL A 94 -0.88 13.15 22.83
C VAL A 94 -0.08 11.91 22.42
N LYS A 95 -0.58 11.16 21.45
CA LYS A 95 0.12 10.05 20.80
C LYS A 95 0.53 10.44 19.39
N LEU A 96 1.70 9.97 18.97
CA LEU A 96 2.21 10.13 17.61
C LEU A 96 2.12 8.79 16.88
N GLY A 97 1.45 8.77 15.73
CA GLY A 97 1.41 7.65 14.79
C GLY A 97 2.09 8.00 13.46
N PHE A 98 2.54 6.96 12.75
CA PHE A 98 3.18 7.08 11.43
C PHE A 98 2.49 6.20 10.40
N ILE A 99 2.24 6.76 9.21
CA ILE A 99 1.67 6.03 8.07
C ILE A 99 2.57 6.29 6.84
N PRO A 100 3.27 5.27 6.32
CA PRO A 100 4.06 5.37 5.08
C PRO A 100 3.25 5.47 3.79
#